data_AF-M8A868-F1
#
_entry.id   AF-M8A868-F1
#
_cell.length_a   1.000
_cell.length_b   1.000
_cell.length_c   1.000
_cell.angle_alpha   90.00
_cell.angle_beta   90.00
_cell.angle_gamma   90.00
#
_symmetry.space_group_name_H-M   'P 1'
#
loop_
_entity.id
_entity.type
_entity.pdbx_description
1 polymer ?
#
loop_
_entity_poly.entity_id
_entity_poly.type
_entity_poly.pdbx_seq_one_letter_code
_entity_poly.pdbx_strand_id
1 'polypeptide(L)' 'MGEEARMDGRWMARPVPFTAAQYEELEHQALIYKYLVAGVPVPPDLVLPIRRGIESLAARFYHNPLASC' A
#
# COMPACT_ATOMS: atom_id res chain seq x y z
N MET A 1 -29.09 -16.37 -29.14
CA MET A 1 -27.91 -17.24 -29.32
C MET A 1 -26.84 -16.36 -29.93
N GLY A 2 -25.81 -15.91 -29.24
CA GLY A 2 -25.12 -16.45 -28.06
C GLY A 2 -23.67 -16.02 -28.25
N GLU A 3 -23.42 -14.73 -28.04
CA GLU A 3 -22.08 -14.15 -28.15
C GLU A 3 -21.55 -13.95 -26.72
N GLU A 4 -21.47 -15.06 -26.00
CA GLU A 4 -20.67 -15.15 -24.79
C GLU A 4 -19.22 -15.16 -25.28
N ALA A 5 -18.67 -13.96 -25.46
CA ALA A 5 -17.25 -13.78 -25.66
C ALA A 5 -16.55 -14.57 -24.56
N ARG A 6 -15.92 -15.69 -24.96
CA ARG A 6 -14.97 -16.46 -24.17
C ARG A 6 -14.22 -15.46 -23.30
N MET A 7 -14.55 -15.42 -22.01
CA MET A 7 -13.67 -14.83 -21.01
C MET A 7 -12.49 -15.80 -20.93
N ASP A 8 -11.61 -15.70 -21.93
CA ASP A 8 -10.40 -16.49 -22.04
C ASP A 8 -9.67 -16.41 -20.70
N GLY A 9 -9.22 -17.56 -20.20
CA GLY A 9 -8.53 -17.74 -18.92
C GLY A 9 -7.25 -16.91 -18.73
N ARG A 10 -7.01 -15.92 -19.59
CA ARG A 10 -6.02 -14.86 -19.46
C ARG A 10 -6.20 -14.00 -18.21
N TRP A 11 -7.42 -13.87 -17.65
CA TRP A 11 -7.63 -13.19 -16.36
C TRP A 11 -7.01 -13.96 -15.19
N MET A 12 -7.04 -15.30 -15.25
CA MET A 12 -6.44 -16.20 -14.25
C MET A 12 -4.92 -16.32 -14.41
N ALA A 13 -4.38 -16.06 -15.60
CA ALA A 13 -2.95 -16.13 -15.90
C ALA A 13 -2.19 -14.82 -15.58
N ARG A 14 -2.87 -13.78 -15.08
CA ARG A 14 -2.21 -12.55 -14.67
C ARG A 14 -1.73 -12.71 -13.23
N PRO A 15 -0.44 -12.50 -12.95
CA PRO A 15 0.04 -12.42 -11.58
C PRO A 15 -0.79 -11.38 -10.83
N VAL A 16 -1.26 -11.73 -9.64
CA VAL A 16 -1.77 -10.72 -8.70
C VAL A 16 -0.65 -9.70 -8.49
N PRO A 17 -0.89 -8.41 -8.76
CA PRO A 17 0.18 -7.40 -8.76
C PRO A 17 0.73 -7.12 -7.36
N PHE A 18 0.01 -7.57 -6.32
CA PHE A 18 0.31 -7.34 -4.92
C PHE A 18 0.01 -8.59 -4.08
N THR A 19 0.70 -8.72 -2.95
CA THR A 19 0.37 -9.68 -1.88
C THR A 19 -0.85 -9.19 -1.08
N ALA A 20 -1.46 -10.08 -0.28
CA ALA A 20 -2.59 -9.70 0.58
C ALA A 20 -2.24 -8.52 1.51
N ALA A 21 -1.08 -8.57 2.16
CA ALA A 21 -0.60 -7.48 3.02
C ALA A 21 -0.38 -6.16 2.25
N GLN A 22 0.03 -6.23 0.98
CA GLN A 22 0.16 -5.04 0.15
C GLN A 22 -1.19 -4.44 -0.23
N TYR A 23 -2.24 -5.25 -0.39
CA TYR A 23 -3.60 -4.76 -0.57
C TYR A 23 -4.13 -4.06 0.69
N GLU A 24 -3.90 -4.62 1.87
CA GLU A 24 -4.28 -3.98 3.14
C GLU A 24 -3.60 -2.61 3.31
N GLU A 25 -2.30 -2.52 2.99
CA GLU A 25 -1.57 -1.25 2.98
C GLU A 25 -2.18 -0.24 1.99
N LEU A 26 -2.57 -0.69 0.79
CA LEU A 26 -3.21 0.17 -0.21
C LEU A 26 -4.57 0.69 0.26
N GLU A 27 -5.39 -0.15 0.89
CA GLU A 27 -6.66 0.27 1.47
C GLU A 27 -6.47 1.32 2.57
N HIS A 28 -5.44 1.14 3.41
CA HIS A 28 -5.09 2.10 4.44
C HIS A 28 -4.66 3.46 3.85
N GLN A 29 -3.81 3.44 2.81
CA GLN A 29 -3.39 4.64 2.10
C GLN A 29 -4.55 5.35 1.39
N ALA A 30 -5.46 4.58 0.77
CA ALA A 30 -6.66 5.11 0.13
C ALA A 30 -7.59 5.80 1.14
N LEU A 31 -7.72 5.23 2.35
CA LEU A 31 -8.51 5.83 3.42
C LEU A 31 -7.92 7.18 3.86
N ILE A 32 -6.59 7.26 4.06
CA ILE A 32 -5.93 8.53 4.38
C ILE A 32 -6.15 9.56 3.29
N TYR A 33 -5.97 9.17 2.02
CA TYR A 33 -6.18 10.05 0.88
C TYR A 33 -7.60 10.63 0.86
N LYS A 34 -8.62 9.84 1.22
CA LYS A 34 -10.00 10.31 1.33
C LYS A 34 -10.16 11.46 2.34
N TYR A 35 -9.52 11.38 3.51
CA TYR A 35 -9.53 12.47 4.50
C TYR A 35 -8.81 13.72 3.98
N LEU A 36 -7.66 13.54 3.32
CA LEU A 36 -6.88 14.63 2.76
C LEU A 36 -7.67 15.40 1.68
N VAL A 37 -8.31 14.67 0.75
CA VAL A 37 -9.14 15.27 -0.31
C VAL A 37 -10.38 15.95 0.27
N ALA A 38 -10.97 15.38 1.33
CA ALA A 38 -12.09 16.00 2.03
C ALA A 38 -11.68 17.22 2.89
N GLY A 39 -10.38 17.52 3.02
CA GLY A 39 -9.88 18.67 3.79
C GLY A 39 -10.11 18.55 5.29
N VAL A 40 -10.34 17.34 5.80
CA VAL A 40 -10.59 17.06 7.22
C VAL A 40 -9.34 16.44 7.87
N PRO A 41 -9.14 16.61 9.18
CA PRO A 41 -8.00 16.01 9.86
C PRO A 41 -8.03 14.48 9.73
N VAL A 42 -6.88 13.91 9.37
CA VAL A 42 -6.70 12.45 9.32
C VAL A 42 -6.68 11.89 10.76
N PRO A 43 -7.47 10.86 11.08
CA PRO A 43 -7.44 10.21 12.38
C PRO A 43 -6.04 9.73 12.79
N PRO A 44 -5.61 9.93 14.06
CA PRO A 44 -4.27 9.55 14.51
C PRO A 44 -3.95 8.06 14.32
N ASP A 45 -4.94 7.18 14.51
CA ASP A 45 -4.78 5.73 14.35
C ASP A 45 -4.38 5.32 12.93
N LEU A 46 -4.74 6.13 11.93
CA LEU A 46 -4.32 5.92 10.55
C LEU A 46 -2.89 6.41 10.30
N VAL A 47 -2.39 7.36 11.09
CA VAL A 47 -1.07 7.98 10.88
C VAL A 47 0.03 7.25 11.68
N LEU A 48 -0.32 6.64 12.82
CA LEU A 48 0.62 5.93 13.68
C LEU A 48 1.41 4.81 12.98
N PRO A 49 0.79 3.93 12.16
CA PRO A 49 1.51 2.89 11.42
C PRO A 49 2.56 3.47 10.45
N ILE A 50 2.22 4.56 9.77
CA ILE A 50 3.13 5.24 8.83
C ILE A 50 4.33 5.82 9.57
N ARG A 51 4.09 6.50 10.70
CA ARG A 51 5.17 7.08 11.51
C ARG A 51 6.15 6.02 11.99
N ARG A 52 5.65 4.88 12.50
CA ARG A 52 6.48 3.75 12.91
C ARG A 52 7.26 3.15 11.73
N GLY A 53 6.64 3.06 10.56
CA GLY A 53 7.31 2.61 9.33
C GLY A 53 8.47 3.53 8.93
N ILE A 54 8.25 4.85 9.00
CA ILE A 54 9.29 5.86 8.72
C ILE A 54 10.39 5.81 9.78
N GLU A 55 10.06 5.70 11.06
CA GLU A 55 11.03 5.57 12.15
C GLU A 55 11.86 4.28 12.00
N SER A 56 11.23 3.17 11.62
CA SER A 56 11.93 1.91 11.33
C SER A 56 12.86 2.04 10.11
N LEU A 57 12.39 2.70 9.05
CA LEU A 57 13.20 2.99 7.88
C LEU A 57 14.39 3.88 8.22
N ALA A 58 14.16 4.97 8.94
CA ALA A 58 15.19 5.89 9.43
C ALA A 58 16.19 5.17 10.33
N ALA A 59 15.73 4.35 11.28
CA ALA A 59 16.60 3.56 12.13
C ALA A 59 17.50 2.64 11.29
N ARG A 60 16.98 1.96 10.27
CA ARG A 60 17.81 1.15 9.37
C ARG A 60 18.84 1.98 8.60
N PHE A 61 18.50 3.21 8.18
CA PHE A 61 19.45 4.09 7.51
C PHE A 61 20.55 4.59 8.45
N TYR A 62 20.20 5.05 9.65
CA TYR A 62 21.16 5.55 10.64
C TYR A 62 21.96 4.45 11.33
N HIS A 63 21.43 3.22 11.42
CA HIS A 63 22.14 2.06 11.93
C HIS A 63 22.87 1.26 10.84
N ASN A 64 22.91 1.72 9.58
CA ASN A 64 23.65 1.04 8.53
C ASN A 64 25.16 1.31 8.69
N PRO A 65 26.00 0.31 9.03
CA PRO A 65 27.44 0.50 9.17
C PRO A 65 28.13 0.85 7.85
N LEU A 66 27.45 0.72 6.71
CA LEU A 66 27.95 1.08 5.37
C LEU A 66 27.65 2.54 4.98
N ALA A 67 26.89 3.29 5.77
CA ALA A 67 26.54 4.69 5.48
C ALA A 67 27.52 5.71 6.10
N SER A 68 28.53 5.24 6.83
CA SER A 68 29.60 6.07 7.40
C SER A 68 30.91 5.78 6.67
N CYS A 69 31.07 6.34 5.48
CA CYS A 69 32.35 6.47 4.80
C CYS A 69 32.65 7.95 4.52
#